data_AF-A0A950TGB0-F1
#
_entry.id   AF-A0A950TGB0-F1
#
_cell.length_a   1.000
_cell.length_b   1.000
_cell.length_c   1.000
_cell.angle_alpha   90.00
_cell.angle_beta   90.00
_cell.angle_gamma   90.00
#
_symmetry.space_group_name_H-M   'P 1'
#
loop_
_entity.id
_entity.type
_entity.pdbx_description
1 polymer ?
#
loop_
_entity_poly.entity_id
_entity_poly.type
_entity_poly.pdbx_seq_one_letter_code
_entity_poly.pdbx_strand_id
1 'polypeptide(L)'
;MPTRNISLTPEQDAFVESVVKSGEYQNASEAVRDALRVLKQRRKEDALKLKALRMHIQAGIEALERGDYDEVEGDDLENYLHRLSESNLTKT
;
A
#
# COMPACT_ATOMS: atom_id res chain seq x y z
N MET A 1 -9.45 -16.99 -25.91
CA MET A 1 -9.63 -16.04 -24.79
C MET A 1 -10.81 -15.14 -25.11
N PRO A 2 -11.65 -14.76 -24.13
CA PRO A 2 -12.70 -13.76 -24.36
C PRO A 2 -12.08 -12.41 -24.73
N THR A 3 -12.71 -11.70 -25.66
CA THR A 3 -12.29 -10.37 -26.11
C THR A 3 -13.24 -9.29 -25.57
N ARG A 4 -12.71 -8.08 -25.41
CA ARG A 4 -13.47 -6.88 -25.02
C ARG A 4 -12.93 -5.71 -25.83
N ASN A 5 -13.83 -4.88 -26.35
CA ASN A 5 -13.45 -3.59 -26.94
C ASN A 5 -13.19 -2.59 -25.81
N ILE A 6 -12.06 -1.90 -25.88
CA ILE A 6 -11.62 -0.93 -24.89
C ILE A 6 -11.26 0.35 -25.63
N SER A 7 -11.81 1.47 -25.20
CA SER A 7 -11.40 2.79 -25.69
C SER A 7 -10.18 3.26 -24.91
N LEU A 8 -9.10 3.58 -25.61
CA LEU A 8 -7.90 4.17 -25.03
C LEU A 8 -7.89 5.68 -25.29
N THR A 9 -7.28 6.44 -24.38
CA THR A 9 -6.90 7.81 -24.68
C THR A 9 -5.74 7.82 -25.69
N PRO A 10 -5.51 8.92 -26.44
CA PRO A 10 -4.37 8.99 -27.36
C PRO A 10 -3.02 8.70 -26.70
N GLU A 11 -2.84 9.14 -25.45
CA GLU A 11 -1.62 8.88 -24.67
C GLU A 11 -1.46 7.39 -24.33
N GLN A 12 -2.54 6.71 -23.93
CA GLN A 12 -2.52 5.28 -23.61
C GLN A 12 -2.23 4.43 -24.85
N ASP A 13 -2.83 4.79 -25.99
CA ASP A 13 -2.58 4.11 -27.26
C ASP A 13 -1.12 4.27 -27.69
N ALA A 14 -0.58 5.49 -27.64
CA ALA A 14 0.82 5.76 -27.96
C ALA A 14 1.79 5.00 -27.04
N PHE A 15 1.48 4.91 -25.74
CA PHE A 15 2.27 4.10 -24.81
C PHE A 15 2.26 2.62 -25.18
N VAL A 16 1.07 2.04 -25.41
CA VAL A 16 0.93 0.62 -25.81
C VAL A 16 1.65 0.35 -27.13
N GLU A 17 1.55 1.26 -28.10
CA GLU A 17 2.25 1.15 -29.37
C GLU A 17 3.78 1.18 -29.16
N SER A 18 4.28 2.05 -28.27
CA SER A 18 5.72 2.18 -28.00
C SER A 18 6.33 0.92 -27.41
N VAL A 19 5.66 0.28 -26.45
CA VAL A 19 6.15 -0.93 -25.77
C VAL A 19 6.03 -2.19 -26.65
N VAL A 20 5.12 -2.19 -27.62
CA VAL A 20 5.05 -3.25 -28.64
C VAL A 20 6.13 -3.04 -29.69
N LYS A 21 6.32 -1.80 -30.19
CA LYS A 21 7.37 -1.48 -31.16
C LYS A 21 8.78 -1.73 -30.63
N SER A 22 9.02 -1.50 -29.34
CA SER A 22 10.30 -1.80 -28.69
C SER A 22 10.57 -3.30 -28.54
N GLY A 23 9.54 -4.15 -28.69
CA GLY A 23 9.63 -5.59 -28.49
C GLY A 23 9.48 -6.03 -27.03
N GLU A 24 9.18 -5.13 -26.09
CA GLU A 24 8.88 -5.48 -24.70
C GLU A 24 7.66 -6.41 -24.60
N TYR A 25 6.66 -6.17 -25.46
CA TYR A 25 5.50 -7.05 -25.62
C TYR A 25 5.27 -7.43 -27.07
N GLN A 26 4.80 -8.65 -27.31
CA GLN A 26 4.52 -9.14 -28.67
C GLN A 26 3.27 -8.49 -29.28
N ASN A 27 2.33 -8.03 -28.45
CA ASN A 27 1.10 -7.37 -28.90
C ASN A 27 0.43 -6.57 -27.77
N ALA A 28 -0.48 -5.67 -28.15
CA ALA A 28 -1.23 -4.84 -27.22
C ALA A 28 -2.01 -5.65 -26.17
N SER A 29 -2.55 -6.82 -26.54
CA SER A 29 -3.31 -7.63 -25.59
C SER A 29 -2.42 -8.19 -24.47
N GLU A 30 -1.13 -8.39 -24.72
CA GLU A 30 -0.17 -8.81 -23.72
C GLU A 30 0.14 -7.68 -22.74
N ALA A 31 0.48 -6.49 -23.25
CA ALA A 31 0.71 -5.29 -22.45
C ALA A 31 -0.49 -4.96 -21.55
N VAL A 32 -1.71 -5.01 -22.10
CA VAL A 32 -2.94 -4.76 -21.32
C VAL A 32 -3.17 -5.84 -20.26
N ARG A 33 -2.91 -7.12 -20.55
CA ARG A 33 -3.02 -8.18 -19.54
C ARG A 33 -2.03 -7.96 -18.40
N ASP A 34 -0.82 -7.50 -18.69
CA ASP A 34 0.16 -7.21 -17.66
C ASP A 34 -0.22 -6.00 -16.81
N ALA A 35 -0.65 -4.90 -17.43
CA ALA A 35 -1.22 -3.76 -16.74
C ALA A 35 -2.39 -4.14 -15.81
N LEU A 36 -3.26 -5.07 -16.24
CA LEU A 36 -4.34 -5.60 -15.41
C LEU A 36 -3.84 -6.44 -14.23
N ARG A 37 -2.72 -7.15 -14.35
CA ARG A 37 -2.10 -7.86 -13.21
C ARG A 37 -1.59 -6.86 -12.18
N VAL A 38 -0.89 -5.82 -12.62
CA VAL A 38 -0.40 -4.76 -11.73
C VAL A 38 -1.57 -4.07 -11.02
N LEU A 39 -2.65 -3.75 -11.73
CA LEU A 39 -3.86 -3.18 -11.13
C LEU A 39 -4.48 -4.10 -10.07
N LYS A 40 -4.57 -5.41 -10.35
CA LYS A 40 -5.10 -6.39 -9.38
C LYS A 40 -4.20 -6.50 -8.16
N GLN A 41 -2.89 -6.50 -8.35
CA GLN A 41 -1.92 -6.57 -7.25
C GLN A 41 -2.02 -5.34 -6.36
N ARG A 42 -2.03 -4.13 -6.94
CA ARG A 42 -2.23 -2.88 -6.18
C ARG A 42 -3.52 -2.90 -5.35
N ARG A 43 -4.64 -3.31 -5.96
CA ARG A 43 -5.92 -3.43 -5.24
C ARG A 43 -5.85 -4.43 -4.07
N LYS A 44 -5.14 -5.54 -4.24
CA LYS A 44 -4.92 -6.53 -3.18
C LYS A 44 -4.08 -5.94 -2.04
N GLU A 45 -3.00 -5.24 -2.37
CA GLU A 45 -2.15 -4.57 -1.39
C GLU A 45 -2.90 -3.50 -0.61
N ASP A 46 -3.68 -2.65 -1.29
CA ASP A 46 -4.49 -1.62 -0.65
C ASP A 46 -5.52 -2.22 0.32
N ALA A 47 -6.15 -3.33 -0.07
CA ALA A 47 -7.07 -4.06 0.80
C ALA A 47 -6.37 -4.65 2.03
N LEU A 48 -5.16 -5.18 1.88
CA LEU A 48 -4.36 -5.71 2.99
C LEU A 48 -3.89 -4.59 3.93
N LYS A 49 -3.44 -3.46 3.40
CA LYS A 49 -3.06 -2.27 4.19
C LYS A 49 -4.25 -1.76 5.00
N LEU A 50 -5.43 -1.65 4.39
CA LEU A 50 -6.64 -1.24 5.09
C LEU A 50 -7.04 -2.24 6.19
N LYS A 51 -6.92 -3.54 5.92
CA LYS A 51 -7.18 -4.58 6.93
C LYS A 51 -6.20 -4.45 8.11
N ALA A 52 -4.90 -4.31 7.84
CA ALA A 52 -3.89 -4.15 8.88
C ALA A 52 -4.14 -2.87 9.71
N LEU A 53 -4.44 -1.75 9.05
CA LEU A 53 -4.76 -0.50 9.75
C LEU A 53 -5.96 -0.66 10.69
N ARG A 54 -7.04 -1.28 10.21
CA ARG A 54 -8.22 -1.57 11.05
C ARG A 54 -7.87 -2.45 12.25
N MET A 55 -7.05 -3.48 12.06
CA MET A 55 -6.59 -4.35 13.15
C MET A 55 -5.76 -3.58 14.19
N HIS A 56 -4.82 -2.73 13.75
CA HIS A 56 -4.00 -1.94 14.67
C HIS A 56 -4.81 -0.88 15.43
N ILE A 57 -5.77 -0.22 14.77
CA ILE A 57 -6.69 0.71 15.44
C ILE A 57 -7.51 -0.03 16.50
N GLN A 58 -8.07 -1.19 16.16
CA GLN A 58 -8.86 -1.99 17.11
C GLN A 58 -8.00 -2.41 18.32
N ALA A 59 -6.78 -2.90 18.08
CA ALA A 59 -5.85 -3.24 19.16
C ALA A 59 -5.52 -2.03 20.05
N GLY A 60 -5.35 -0.83 19.46
CA GLY A 60 -5.14 0.41 20.20
C GLY A 60 -6.35 0.82 21.04
N ILE A 61 -7.57 0.70 20.50
CA ILE A 61 -8.81 0.96 21.25
C ILE A 61 -8.91 0.00 22.44
N GLU A 62 -8.67 -1.29 22.23
CA GLU A 62 -8.69 -2.28 23.31
C GLU A 62 -7.61 -2.03 24.37
N ALA A 63 -6.44 -1.51 23.99
CA ALA A 63 -5.41 -1.08 24.93
C ALA A 63 -5.88 0.10 25.78
N LEU A 64 -6.49 1.12 25.16
CA LEU A 64 -7.08 2.26 25.86
C LEU A 64 -8.16 1.82 26.85
N GLU A 65 -9.05 0.91 26.46
CA GLU A 65 -10.11 0.37 27.33
C GLU A 65 -9.55 -0.40 28.56
N ARG A 66 -8.36 -1.00 28.43
CA ARG A 66 -7.66 -1.67 29.53
C ARG A 66 -6.79 -0.73 30.38
N GLY A 67 -6.70 0.55 30.01
CA GLY A 67 -5.78 1.50 30.65
C GLY A 67 -4.30 1.27 30.30
N ASP A 68 -4.02 0.56 29.21
CA ASP A 68 -2.67 0.30 28.70
C ASP A 68 -2.23 1.44 27.78
N TYR A 69 -1.99 2.59 28.38
CA TYR A 69 -1.52 3.81 27.72
C TYR A 69 -0.78 4.71 28.72
N ASP A 70 0.07 5.58 28.19
CA ASP A 70 0.75 6.63 28.95
C ASP A 70 0.20 8.00 28.51
N GLU A 71 -0.11 8.86 29.48
CA GLU A 71 -0.46 10.26 29.20
C GLU A 71 0.82 11.08 29.07
N VAL A 72 0.94 11.84 28.00
CA VAL A 72 2.12 12.64 27.68
C VAL A 72 1.68 14.04 27.29
N GLU A 73 2.25 15.06 27.92
CA GLU A 73 2.04 16.44 27.52
C GLU A 73 2.66 16.69 26.14
N GLY A 74 1.98 17.48 25.30
CA GLY A 74 2.35 17.59 23.88
C GLY A 74 3.76 18.15 23.64
N ASP A 75 4.27 18.97 24.55
CA ASP A 75 5.62 19.53 24.55
C ASP A 75 6.68 18.56 25.09
N ASP A 76 6.30 17.52 25.84
CA ASP A 76 7.22 16.46 26.33
C ASP A 76 7.28 15.22 25.43
N LEU A 77 6.53 15.19 24.32
CA LEU A 77 6.42 14.03 23.44
C LEU A 77 7.79 13.53 22.94
N GLU A 78 8.68 14.44 22.55
CA GLU A 78 10.01 14.08 22.05
C GLU A 78 10.87 13.39 23.12
N ASN A 79 10.89 13.93 24.35
CA ASN A 79 11.63 13.33 25.46
C ASN A 79 11.04 11.99 25.89
N TYR A 80 9.71 11.88 25.88
CA TYR A 80 9.01 10.64 26.15
C TYR A 80 9.41 9.55 25.15
N LEU A 81 9.38 9.83 23.84
CA LEU A 81 9.77 8.88 22.80
C LEU A 81 11.25 8.48 22.91
N HIS A 82 12.14 9.41 23.27
CA HIS A 82 13.56 9.12 23.50
C HIS A 82 13.74 8.11 24.64
N ARG A 83 13.12 8.35 25.80
CA ARG A 83 13.14 7.42 26.95
C ARG A 83 12.56 6.05 26.61
N LEU A 84 11.47 6.02 25.84
CA LEU A 84 10.83 4.77 25.41
C LEU A 84 11.75 3.97 24.48
N SER A 85 12.50 4.64 23.60
CA SER A 85 13.47 3.98 22.73
C SER A 85 14.63 3.38 23.52
N GLU A 86 15.16 4.09 24.51
CA GLU A 86 16.26 3.61 25.35
C GLU A 86 15.83 2.43 26.23
N SER A 87 14.62 2.48 26.80
CA SER A 87 14.06 1.41 27.65
C SER A 87 13.87 0.08 26.90
N ASN A 88 13.52 0.14 25.61
CA ASN A 88 13.32 -1.06 24.77
C ASN A 88 14.62 -1.70 24.31
N LEU A 89 15.73 -0.94 24.23
CA LEU A 89 17.05 -1.47 23.85
C LEU A 89 17.70 -2.31 24.95
N THR A 90 17.33 -2.10 26.22
CA THR A 90 17.89 -2.81 27.38
C THR A 90 17.18 -4.15 27.68
N LYS A 91 16.09 -4.46 26.97
CA LYS A 91 15.26 -5.67 27.17
C LYS A 91 15.57 -6.83 26.19
N THR A 92 16.64 -6.75 25.42
CA THR A 92 17.12 -7.85 24.55
C THR A 92 18.29 -8.56 25.20
#